data_AF-A0A8R1ET34-F1
#
_entry.id   AF-A0A8R1ET34-F1
#
_cell.length_a   1.000
_cell.length_b   1.000
_cell.length_c   1.000
_cell.angle_alpha   90.00
_cell.angle_beta   90.00
_cell.angle_gamma   90.00
#
_symmetry.space_group_name_H-M   'P 1'
#
loop_
_entity.id
_entity.type
_entity.pdbx_description
1 polymer ?
#
loop_
_entity_poly.entity_id
_entity_poly.type
_entity_poly.pdbx_seq_one_letter_code
_entity_poly.pdbx_strand_id
1 'polypeptide(L)'
;MDRNILRACREDPRRTSTDIQISVTSPNEPCAIEKDLEDVCKLLDCTDEDQSKNHSYAPQYQCPTVKHGGGSVMVWGCFCDTSMGPLKKIVKTMDRYVYKDILENTMRPWVRANLGRSWVFQQDNDPKHTSSHVANWFRRRRVDLLEWPRQSPDLNPIEHMWEELERRLKGVRASNANQKFAQLEAAWKSIPMTVVQTLLDSMSRRCQAVIDAKGYPTKY
;
A
#
# COMPACT_ATOMS: atom_id res chain seq x y z
N MET A 1 -21.22 -17.24 -23.07
CA MET A 1 -19.91 -17.00 -23.71
C MET A 1 -19.88 -15.54 -24.17
N ASP A 2 -18.67 -15.01 -24.44
CA ASP A 2 -18.28 -13.61 -24.70
C ASP A 2 -17.96 -12.78 -23.44
N ARG A 3 -16.70 -12.55 -23.04
CA ARG A 3 -15.48 -11.90 -23.60
C ARG A 3 -15.44 -10.37 -23.36
N ASN A 4 -14.47 -9.98 -22.50
CA ASN A 4 -13.64 -8.76 -22.49
C ASN A 4 -14.29 -7.37 -22.37
N ILE A 5 -13.78 -6.57 -21.42
CA ILE A 5 -13.17 -5.24 -21.65
C ILE A 5 -12.32 -4.86 -20.43
N LEU A 6 -11.04 -4.56 -20.67
CA LEU A 6 -10.10 -3.88 -19.79
C LEU A 6 -10.58 -2.44 -19.51
N ARG A 7 -10.39 -1.93 -18.29
CA ARG A 7 -9.83 -0.58 -18.07
C ARG A 7 -9.43 -0.36 -16.62
N ALA A 8 -8.18 0.10 -16.48
CA ALA A 8 -7.65 0.81 -15.34
C ALA A 8 -8.52 2.01 -14.98
N CYS A 9 -8.71 2.27 -13.69
CA CYS A 9 -9.07 3.59 -13.17
C CYS A 9 -8.62 3.70 -11.70
N ARG A 10 -7.62 4.56 -11.50
CA ARG A 10 -7.21 5.17 -10.24
C ARG A 10 -8.35 6.01 -9.63
N GLU A 11 -8.38 5.97 -8.29
CA GLU A 11 -8.86 6.95 -7.30
C GLU A 11 -10.37 7.32 -7.24
N ASP A 12 -11.05 6.83 -6.20
CA ASP A 12 -12.31 7.36 -5.64
C ASP A 12 -12.06 7.79 -4.16
N PRO A 13 -12.38 9.03 -3.76
CA PRO A 13 -12.27 9.50 -2.37
C PRO A 13 -13.29 8.88 -1.38
N ARG A 14 -14.06 7.86 -1.79
CA ARG A 14 -14.96 7.08 -0.93
C ARG A 14 -14.66 5.57 -0.95
N ARG A 15 -13.41 5.17 -1.21
CA ARG A 15 -12.93 3.78 -1.18
C ARG A 15 -13.27 3.12 0.16
N THR A 16 -14.43 2.46 0.24
CA THR A 16 -14.73 1.58 1.35
C THR A 16 -13.91 0.32 1.17
N SER A 17 -12.76 0.28 1.85
CA SER A 17 -12.16 -0.94 2.40
C SER A 17 -11.30 -1.80 1.48
N THR A 18 -10.09 -1.34 1.18
CA THR A 18 -8.82 -2.13 1.22
C THR A 18 -7.65 -1.16 1.07
N ASP A 19 -7.43 -0.28 2.04
CA ASP A 19 -6.27 0.62 2.03
C ASP A 19 -5.49 0.42 3.30
N ILE A 20 -4.54 -0.52 3.23
CA ILE A 20 -3.52 -0.64 4.25
C ILE A 20 -2.23 -0.92 3.55
N GLN A 21 -1.29 -0.03 3.81
CA GLN A 21 -0.08 0.06 3.05
C GLN A 21 1.09 0.14 3.99
N ILE A 22 1.77 -0.99 4.15
CA ILE A 22 2.98 -1.05 4.95
C ILE A 22 4.00 -1.97 4.30
N SER A 23 5.10 -1.40 3.85
CA SER A 23 6.31 -2.16 3.56
C SER A 23 7.33 -1.91 4.67
N VAL A 24 8.00 -2.96 5.12
CA VAL A 24 9.13 -2.84 6.04
C VAL A 24 10.38 -3.26 5.28
N THR A 25 11.30 -2.34 5.04
CA THR A 25 12.54 -2.65 4.32
C THR A 25 13.63 -3.04 5.31
N SER A 26 14.37 -4.11 5.02
CA SER A 26 15.56 -4.55 5.78
C SER A 26 16.82 -3.93 5.17
N PRO A 27 17.87 -3.60 5.94
CA PRO A 27 18.93 -2.68 5.53
C PRO A 27 20.22 -3.39 5.15
N ASN A 28 20.12 -4.50 4.41
CA ASN A 28 21.33 -5.05 3.80
C ASN A 28 21.74 -4.11 2.65
N GLU A 29 22.54 -3.10 3.03
CA GLU A 29 22.95 -1.89 2.29
C GLU A 29 21.81 -0.85 2.14
N PRO A 30 22.11 0.48 2.12
CA PRO A 30 21.09 1.47 1.75
C PRO A 30 20.62 1.08 0.35
N CYS A 31 19.45 0.44 0.30
CA CYS A 31 18.90 -0.02 -0.96
C CYS A 31 18.82 1.22 -1.84
N ALA A 32 19.37 1.18 -3.06
CA ALA A 32 19.37 2.32 -3.97
C ALA A 32 17.98 3.02 -4.03
N ILE A 33 16.92 2.24 -3.81
CA ILE A 33 15.52 2.64 -3.60
C ILE A 33 15.32 3.78 -2.58
N GLU A 34 15.96 3.78 -1.41
CA GLU A 34 15.74 4.82 -0.38
C GLU A 34 16.21 6.19 -0.89
N LYS A 35 17.40 6.23 -1.47
CA LYS A 35 17.95 7.43 -2.10
C LYS A 35 17.14 7.85 -3.33
N ASP A 36 16.75 6.90 -4.17
CA ASP A 36 15.92 7.16 -5.36
C ASP A 36 14.55 7.74 -4.96
N LEU A 37 13.95 7.26 -3.85
CA LEU A 37 12.70 7.77 -3.31
C LEU A 37 12.86 9.15 -2.67
N GLU A 38 13.94 9.41 -1.93
CA GLU A 38 14.25 10.75 -1.44
C GLU A 38 14.37 11.77 -2.59
N ASP A 39 15.00 11.38 -3.70
CA ASP A 39 15.15 12.25 -4.86
C ASP A 39 13.82 12.45 -5.60
N VAL A 40 12.94 11.45 -5.63
CA VAL A 40 11.53 11.61 -6.07
C VAL A 40 10.78 12.58 -5.16
N CYS A 41 10.92 12.45 -3.83
CA CYS A 41 10.25 13.35 -2.87
C CYS A 41 10.70 14.81 -3.08
N LYS A 42 12.01 15.06 -3.17
CA LYS A 42 12.56 16.40 -3.44
C LYS A 42 12.03 16.99 -4.75
N LEU A 43 11.94 16.17 -5.81
CA LEU A 43 11.43 16.61 -7.11
C LEU A 43 9.97 17.05 -7.03
N LEU A 44 9.14 16.30 -6.31
CA LEU A 44 7.72 16.58 -6.16
C LEU A 44 7.47 17.78 -5.24
N ASP A 45 8.24 17.92 -4.16
CA ASP A 45 8.16 19.09 -3.27
C ASP A 45 8.63 20.39 -3.96
N CYS A 46 9.55 20.31 -4.94
CA CYS A 46 9.95 21.46 -5.76
C CYS A 46 8.88 21.91 -6.77
N THR A 47 7.82 21.14 -6.99
CA THR A 47 6.70 21.53 -7.87
C THR A 47 5.54 22.22 -7.14
N ASP A 48 5.64 22.36 -5.81
CA ASP A 48 4.61 22.96 -4.93
C ASP A 48 4.60 24.51 -4.89
N GLU A 49 4.95 25.19 -6.00
CA GLU A 49 4.44 26.54 -6.23
C GLU A 49 3.30 26.50 -7.25
N ASP A 50 2.08 26.50 -6.71
CA ASP A 50 0.79 26.79 -7.35
C ASP A 50 0.15 25.70 -8.25
N GLN A 51 -0.65 24.81 -7.66
CA GLN A 51 -1.90 24.31 -8.30
C GLN A 51 -3.02 24.03 -7.29
N SER A 52 -3.60 25.10 -6.75
CA SER A 52 -4.94 25.06 -6.14
C SER A 52 -6.01 25.06 -7.24
N LYS A 53 -6.36 23.90 -7.82
CA LYS A 53 -7.65 23.71 -8.56
C LYS A 53 -8.20 22.28 -8.44
N ASN A 54 -9.10 22.10 -7.48
CA ASN A 54 -9.98 20.93 -7.34
C ASN A 54 -10.80 20.67 -8.63
N HIS A 55 -10.42 19.68 -9.42
CA HIS A 55 -11.23 19.16 -10.55
C HIS A 55 -11.84 17.78 -10.25
N SER A 56 -11.80 17.28 -9.00
CA SER A 56 -12.15 15.89 -8.66
C SER A 56 -13.66 15.54 -8.69
N TYR A 57 -14.54 16.43 -9.16
CA TYR A 57 -16.00 16.26 -9.07
C TYR A 57 -16.71 16.12 -10.43
N ALA A 58 -16.00 16.07 -11.56
CA ALA A 58 -16.66 15.99 -12.86
C ALA A 58 -17.18 14.54 -13.14
N PRO A 59 -18.46 14.35 -13.54
CA PRO A 59 -19.07 13.03 -13.71
C PRO A 59 -18.34 12.10 -14.69
N GLN A 60 -17.63 12.67 -15.67
CA GLN A 60 -16.84 11.90 -16.63
C GLN A 60 -15.64 11.15 -16.02
N TYR A 61 -15.26 11.44 -14.77
CA TYR A 61 -14.20 10.76 -14.02
C TYR A 61 -14.76 9.78 -12.97
N GLN A 62 -16.07 9.55 -12.95
CA GLN A 62 -16.71 8.59 -12.03
C GLN A 62 -17.10 7.32 -12.79
N CYS A 63 -16.49 6.18 -12.47
CA CYS A 63 -16.95 4.88 -12.95
C CYS A 63 -18.08 4.34 -12.05
N PRO A 64 -19.25 3.99 -12.62
CA PRO A 64 -20.32 3.34 -11.85
C PRO A 64 -19.84 1.98 -11.31
N THR A 65 -19.84 1.82 -9.99
CA THR A 65 -19.45 0.55 -9.33
C THR A 65 -20.71 -0.24 -8.94
N VAL A 66 -20.79 -1.48 -9.41
CA VAL A 66 -21.88 -2.40 -9.08
C VAL A 66 -21.55 -3.14 -7.79
N LYS A 67 -22.34 -2.95 -6.73
CA LYS A 67 -22.18 -3.70 -5.47
C LYS A 67 -22.66 -5.14 -5.66
N HIS A 68 -21.73 -6.09 -5.68
CA HIS A 68 -22.06 -7.52 -5.66
C HIS A 68 -22.27 -7.99 -4.20
N GLY A 69 -23.35 -8.73 -3.94
CA GLY A 69 -23.82 -9.13 -2.59
C GLY A 69 -22.98 -10.15 -1.81
N GLY A 70 -21.69 -10.30 -2.11
CA GLY A 70 -20.81 -11.34 -1.52
C GLY A 70 -20.06 -10.94 -0.23
N GLY A 71 -20.31 -9.75 0.32
CA GLY A 71 -19.61 -9.22 1.48
C GLY A 71 -18.17 -8.75 1.18
N SER A 72 -17.81 -7.57 1.68
CA SER A 72 -16.44 -7.05 1.66
C SER A 72 -15.71 -7.38 2.96
N VAL A 73 -14.40 -7.62 2.88
CA VAL A 73 -13.52 -7.80 4.04
C VAL A 73 -12.45 -6.73 3.96
N MET A 74 -12.28 -5.96 5.03
CA MET A 74 -11.15 -5.04 5.19
C MET A 74 -9.96 -5.81 5.77
N VAL A 75 -8.78 -5.65 5.19
CA VAL A 75 -7.55 -6.28 5.68
C VAL A 75 -6.39 -5.30 5.73
N TRP A 76 -5.53 -5.50 6.73
CA TRP A 76 -4.24 -4.85 6.92
C TRP A 76 -3.15 -5.84 6.55
N GLY A 77 -2.13 -5.45 5.79
CA GLY A 77 -0.99 -6.32 5.48
C GLY A 77 0.33 -5.57 5.51
N CYS A 78 1.40 -6.28 5.83
CA CYS A 78 2.75 -5.78 5.59
C CYS A 78 3.69 -6.88 5.10
N PHE A 79 4.77 -6.52 4.43
CA PHE A 79 5.82 -7.46 4.02
C PHE A 79 7.19 -6.78 4.04
N CYS A 80 8.24 -7.59 4.01
CA CYS A 80 9.62 -7.17 3.84
C CYS A 80 10.31 -7.97 2.75
N ASP A 81 11.55 -7.60 2.42
CA ASP A 81 12.44 -8.27 1.46
C ASP A 81 12.62 -9.78 1.69
N THR A 82 12.43 -10.21 2.94
CA THR A 82 12.72 -11.56 3.42
C THR A 82 11.47 -12.35 3.81
N SER A 83 10.32 -11.71 3.98
CA SER A 83 9.11 -12.39 4.45
C SER A 83 7.81 -11.64 4.16
N MET A 84 6.74 -12.40 3.93
CA MET A 84 5.38 -11.88 4.02
C MET A 84 5.00 -11.71 5.50
N GLY A 85 4.67 -10.48 5.89
CA GLY A 85 4.22 -10.18 7.24
C GLY A 85 2.76 -10.54 7.49
N PRO A 86 2.20 -10.15 8.64
CA PRO A 86 0.86 -10.54 9.03
C PRO A 86 -0.21 -9.89 8.14
N LEU A 87 -1.24 -10.67 7.80
CA LEU A 87 -2.49 -10.17 7.23
C LEU A 87 -3.56 -10.14 8.32
N LYS A 88 -4.08 -8.96 8.65
CA LYS A 88 -4.99 -8.74 9.78
C LYS A 88 -6.36 -8.27 9.28
N LYS A 89 -7.40 -9.05 9.59
CA LYS A 89 -8.80 -8.65 9.35
C LYS A 89 -9.19 -7.45 10.19
N ILE A 90 -9.86 -6.48 9.58
CA ILE A 90 -10.48 -5.34 10.27
C ILE A 90 -11.99 -5.49 10.19
N VAL A 91 -12.62 -5.45 11.36
CA VAL A 91 -14.07 -5.69 11.52
C VAL A 91 -14.88 -4.40 11.34
N LYS A 92 -14.28 -3.24 11.62
CA LYS A 92 -14.93 -1.92 11.54
C LYS A 92 -14.28 -1.07 10.45
N THR A 93 -14.83 0.11 10.20
CA THR A 93 -14.12 1.14 9.42
C THR A 93 -12.80 1.46 10.11
N MET A 94 -11.70 1.42 9.36
CA MET A 94 -10.39 1.78 9.90
C MET A 94 -10.26 3.29 10.04
N ASP A 95 -10.16 3.75 11.29
CA ASP A 95 -9.77 5.12 11.63
C ASP A 95 -8.32 5.15 12.15
N ARG A 96 -7.85 6.34 12.55
CA ARG A 96 -6.51 6.53 13.12
C ARG A 96 -6.24 5.73 14.40
N TYR A 97 -7.26 5.43 15.20
CA TYR A 97 -7.11 4.69 16.45
C TYR A 97 -6.96 3.20 16.18
N VAL A 98 -7.79 2.66 15.28
CA VAL A 98 -7.68 1.29 14.77
C VAL A 98 -6.33 1.11 14.08
N TYR A 99 -5.89 2.07 13.26
CA TYR A 99 -4.58 2.00 12.62
C TYR A 99 -3.44 1.93 13.63
N LYS A 100 -3.39 2.86 14.61
CA LYS A 100 -2.41 2.81 15.70
C LYS A 100 -2.46 1.49 16.48
N ASP A 101 -3.65 0.95 16.75
CA ASP A 101 -3.80 -0.35 17.42
C ASP A 101 -3.12 -1.47 16.62
N ILE A 102 -3.30 -1.49 15.31
CA ILE A 102 -2.64 -2.47 14.44
C ILE A 102 -1.12 -2.28 14.45
N LEU A 103 -0.62 -1.04 14.38
CA LEU A 103 0.81 -0.77 14.51
C LEU A 103 1.38 -1.27 15.84
N GLU A 104 0.65 -1.03 16.93
CA GLU A 104 1.07 -1.37 18.28
C GLU A 104 1.03 -2.87 18.56
N ASN A 105 -0.01 -3.56 18.08
CA ASN A 105 -0.35 -4.93 18.51
C ASN A 105 -0.17 -5.98 17.42
N THR A 106 0.04 -5.59 16.15
CA THR A 106 0.27 -6.52 15.04
C THR A 106 1.65 -6.29 14.42
N MET A 107 1.93 -5.07 13.95
CA MET A 107 3.18 -4.78 13.25
C MET A 107 4.40 -4.89 14.15
N ARG A 108 4.44 -4.09 15.23
CA ARG A 108 5.65 -4.01 16.06
C ARG A 108 6.05 -5.34 16.69
N PRO A 109 5.12 -6.17 17.23
CA PRO A 109 5.48 -7.51 17.71
C PRO A 109 6.06 -8.40 16.61
N TRP A 110 5.48 -8.36 15.40
CA TRP A 110 5.98 -9.14 14.27
C TRP A 110 7.38 -8.68 13.84
N VAL A 111 7.59 -7.38 13.67
CA VAL A 111 8.89 -6.81 13.32
C VAL A 111 9.94 -7.18 14.36
N ARG A 112 9.65 -7.05 15.66
CA ARG A 112 10.59 -7.43 16.73
C ARG A 112 10.95 -8.92 16.75
N ALA A 113 10.07 -9.77 16.25
CA ALA A 113 10.27 -11.22 16.23
C ALA A 113 10.96 -11.71 14.95
N ASN A 114 10.80 -11.01 13.83
CA ASN A 114 11.23 -11.48 12.51
C ASN A 114 12.32 -10.61 11.88
N LEU A 115 12.44 -9.35 12.30
CA LEU A 115 13.41 -8.40 11.77
C LEU A 115 14.43 -8.01 12.82
N GLY A 116 15.61 -7.64 12.34
CA GLY A 116 16.69 -7.13 13.16
C GLY A 116 16.40 -5.74 13.73
N ARG A 117 17.45 -5.09 14.22
CA ARG A 117 17.34 -3.76 14.86
C ARG A 117 17.14 -2.61 13.88
N SER A 118 17.39 -2.83 12.60
CA SER A 118 17.39 -1.79 11.59
C SER A 118 16.34 -2.13 10.54
N TRP A 119 15.38 -1.25 10.35
CA TRP A 119 14.31 -1.34 9.36
C TRP A 119 13.65 0.03 9.22
N VAL A 120 13.16 0.32 8.02
CA VAL A 120 12.38 1.54 7.76
C VAL A 120 10.95 1.14 7.42
N PHE A 121 10.00 1.89 7.96
CA PHE A 121 8.58 1.68 7.73
C PHE A 121 8.08 2.59 6.61
N GLN A 122 7.46 2.03 5.59
CA GLN A 122 6.80 2.79 4.52
C GLN A 122 5.27 2.73 4.71
N GLN A 123 4.56 3.82 4.42
CA GLN A 123 3.09 3.90 4.31
C GLN A 123 2.70 5.00 3.30
N ASP A 124 1.46 5.04 2.80
CA ASP A 124 0.95 6.23 2.09
C ASP A 124 0.67 7.41 3.03
N ASN A 125 0.35 8.51 2.37
CA ASN A 125 -0.10 9.76 2.96
C ASN A 125 -1.62 9.80 3.22
N ASP A 126 -2.30 8.67 3.42
CA ASP A 126 -3.72 8.70 3.81
C ASP A 126 -3.89 9.55 5.10
N PRO A 127 -4.92 10.43 5.18
CA PRO A 127 -5.15 11.28 6.34
C PRO A 127 -5.14 10.56 7.70
N LYS A 128 -5.55 9.29 7.77
CA LYS A 128 -5.53 8.50 9.01
C LYS A 128 -4.09 8.11 9.40
N HIS A 129 -3.23 7.81 8.44
CA HIS A 129 -1.84 7.40 8.62
C HIS A 129 -0.92 8.58 8.93
N THR A 130 -1.24 9.77 8.40
CA THR A 130 -0.51 11.02 8.64
C THR A 130 -1.08 11.84 9.80
N SER A 131 -2.14 11.35 10.47
CA SER A 131 -2.73 12.05 11.61
C SER A 131 -1.72 12.29 12.74
N SER A 132 -1.86 13.40 13.46
CA SER A 132 -0.99 13.73 14.60
C SER A 132 -0.92 12.62 15.66
N HIS A 133 -2.01 11.86 15.83
CA HIS A 133 -2.08 10.72 16.72
C HIS A 133 -1.10 9.59 16.34
N VAL A 134 -1.04 9.29 15.04
CA VAL A 134 -0.18 8.24 14.47
C VAL A 134 1.26 8.74 14.34
N ALA A 135 1.47 9.97 13.88
CA ALA A 135 2.81 10.58 13.85
C ALA A 135 3.48 10.63 15.23
N ASN A 136 2.70 10.94 16.29
CA ASN A 136 3.19 10.89 17.67
C ASN A 136 3.55 9.47 18.11
N TRP A 137 2.83 8.45 17.63
CA TRP A 137 3.15 7.05 17.91
C TRP A 137 4.51 6.65 17.30
N PHE A 138 4.78 6.98 16.03
CA PHE A 138 6.08 6.73 15.39
C PHE A 138 7.23 7.36 16.18
N ARG A 139 7.08 8.64 16.56
CA ARG A 139 8.05 9.38 17.38
C ARG A 139 8.32 8.72 18.73
N ARG A 140 7.27 8.32 19.46
CA ARG A 140 7.41 7.69 20.79
C ARG A 140 7.99 6.28 20.71
N ARG A 141 7.70 5.54 19.64
CA ARG A 141 8.20 4.18 19.44
C ARG A 141 9.57 4.14 18.74
N ARG A 142 10.10 5.29 18.30
CA ARG A 142 11.37 5.40 17.56
C ARG A 142 11.37 4.45 16.36
N VAL A 143 10.29 4.51 15.59
CA VAL A 143 10.14 3.79 14.34
C VAL A 143 10.44 4.79 13.23
N ASP A 144 11.44 4.47 12.42
CA ASP A 144 11.82 5.29 11.27
C ASP A 144 10.76 5.13 10.17
N LEU A 145 10.26 6.27 9.68
CA LEU A 145 9.22 6.36 8.68
C LEU A 145 9.84 6.86 7.38
N LEU A 146 9.70 6.09 6.30
CA LEU A 146 10.11 6.49 4.97
C LEU A 146 9.24 7.65 4.51
N GLU A 147 9.88 8.72 4.06
CA GLU A 147 9.18 9.81 3.40
C GLU A 147 8.62 9.31 2.08
N TRP A 148 7.31 9.49 1.89
CA TRP A 148 6.60 8.98 0.73
C TRP A 148 5.97 10.12 -0.05
N PRO A 149 6.12 10.17 -1.38
CA PRO A 149 5.51 11.23 -2.18
C PRO A 149 3.99 11.16 -2.19
N ARG A 150 3.33 12.33 -2.25
CA ARG A 150 1.87 12.40 -2.38
C ARG A 150 1.42 11.84 -3.73
N GLN A 151 0.24 11.22 -3.77
CA GLN A 151 -0.42 10.76 -5.01
C GLN A 151 0.44 9.87 -5.91
N SER A 152 1.29 9.02 -5.33
CA SER A 152 2.19 8.13 -6.07
C SER A 152 1.88 6.64 -5.84
N PRO A 153 0.68 6.14 -6.18
CA PRO A 153 0.39 4.72 -6.02
C PRO A 153 1.21 3.82 -6.96
N ASP A 154 1.75 4.34 -8.08
CA ASP A 154 2.61 3.55 -9.02
C ASP A 154 3.93 3.10 -8.37
N LEU A 155 4.34 3.85 -7.35
CA LEU A 155 5.53 3.55 -6.57
C LEU A 155 5.23 2.57 -5.44
N ASN A 156 3.96 2.36 -5.07
CA ASN A 156 3.65 1.70 -3.82
C ASN A 156 3.76 0.16 -3.93
N PRO A 157 4.73 -0.48 -3.26
CA PRO A 157 4.95 -1.91 -3.41
C PRO A 157 3.78 -2.77 -2.91
N ILE A 158 3.00 -2.27 -1.94
CA ILE A 158 1.89 -3.04 -1.38
C ILE A 158 0.70 -3.14 -2.36
N GLU A 159 0.52 -2.17 -3.27
CA GLU A 159 -0.53 -2.22 -4.28
C GLU A 159 -0.29 -3.39 -5.24
N HIS A 160 0.98 -3.64 -5.58
CA HIS A 160 1.37 -4.84 -6.34
C HIS A 160 1.04 -6.15 -5.60
N MET A 161 1.15 -6.17 -4.26
CA MET A 161 0.76 -7.35 -3.48
C MET A 161 -0.76 -7.54 -3.45
N TRP A 162 -1.53 -6.45 -3.43
CA TRP A 162 -2.99 -6.51 -3.53
C TRP A 162 -3.43 -7.02 -4.91
N GLU A 163 -2.82 -6.55 -5.99
CA GLU A 163 -3.07 -7.06 -7.34
C GLU A 163 -2.73 -8.55 -7.48
N GLU A 164 -1.61 -8.99 -6.91
CA GLU A 164 -1.23 -10.40 -6.91
C GLU A 164 -2.23 -11.27 -6.13
N LEU A 165 -2.77 -10.77 -5.01
CA LEU A 165 -3.84 -11.44 -4.28
C LEU A 165 -5.13 -11.54 -5.10
N GLU A 166 -5.54 -10.45 -5.75
CA GLU A 166 -6.72 -10.44 -6.63
C GLU A 166 -6.56 -11.43 -7.78
N ARG A 167 -5.37 -11.49 -8.39
CA ARG A 167 -5.04 -12.44 -9.45
C ARG A 167 -5.15 -13.88 -8.98
N ARG A 168 -4.63 -14.20 -7.79
CA ARG A 168 -4.68 -15.55 -7.20
C ARG A 168 -6.10 -15.98 -6.83
N LEU A 169 -6.91 -15.05 -6.37
CA LEU A 169 -8.29 -15.30 -5.94
C LEU A 169 -9.31 -15.13 -7.07
N LYS A 170 -8.86 -14.84 -8.29
CA LYS A 170 -9.73 -14.68 -9.45
C LYS A 170 -10.55 -15.95 -9.69
N GLY A 171 -11.87 -15.82 -9.60
CA GLY A 171 -12.82 -16.93 -9.77
C GLY A 171 -13.03 -17.78 -8.51
N VAL A 172 -12.31 -17.52 -7.41
CA VAL A 172 -12.55 -18.18 -6.12
C VAL A 172 -13.78 -17.55 -5.45
N ARG A 173 -14.72 -18.39 -5.03
CA ARG A 173 -15.94 -17.95 -4.35
C ARG A 173 -15.81 -18.14 -2.83
N ALA A 174 -16.36 -17.19 -2.10
CA ALA A 174 -16.53 -17.27 -0.65
C ALA A 174 -18.02 -17.22 -0.31
N SER A 175 -18.45 -18.06 0.62
CA SER A 175 -19.83 -18.12 1.12
C SER A 175 -20.07 -17.13 2.25
N ASN A 176 -19.02 -16.64 2.93
CA ASN A 176 -19.11 -15.63 3.98
C ASN A 176 -17.78 -14.88 4.20
N ALA A 177 -17.82 -13.81 5.00
CA ALA A 177 -16.66 -12.95 5.28
C ALA A 177 -15.52 -13.64 6.04
N ASN A 178 -15.77 -14.74 6.77
CA ASN A 178 -14.71 -15.49 7.45
C ASN A 178 -13.98 -16.40 6.46
N GLN A 179 -14.73 -17.08 5.59
CA GLN A 179 -14.14 -17.86 4.50
C GLN A 179 -13.35 -16.97 3.54
N LYS A 180 -13.87 -15.79 3.20
CA LYS A 180 -13.16 -14.82 2.34
C LYS A 180 -11.83 -14.38 2.97
N PHE A 181 -11.83 -14.12 4.27
CA PHE A 181 -10.59 -13.77 4.98
C PHE A 181 -9.60 -14.95 5.02
N ALA A 182 -10.08 -16.17 5.29
CA ALA A 182 -9.21 -17.36 5.29
C ALA A 182 -8.57 -17.61 3.91
N GLN A 183 -9.32 -17.39 2.83
CA GLN A 183 -8.79 -17.46 1.45
C GLN A 183 -7.73 -16.37 1.20
N LEU A 184 -7.98 -15.13 1.61
CA LEU A 184 -7.01 -14.04 1.53
C LEU A 184 -5.74 -14.36 2.31
N GLU A 185 -5.87 -14.84 3.55
CA GLU A 185 -4.74 -15.16 4.41
C GLU A 185 -3.91 -16.33 3.85
N ALA A 186 -4.56 -17.37 3.34
CA ALA A 186 -3.88 -18.49 2.68
C ALA A 186 -3.15 -18.04 1.40
N ALA A 187 -3.81 -17.23 0.57
CA ALA A 187 -3.21 -16.68 -0.64
C ALA A 187 -2.00 -15.79 -0.31
N TRP A 188 -2.10 -14.92 0.70
CA TRP A 188 -1.03 -14.04 1.17
C TRP A 188 0.20 -14.81 1.62
N LYS A 189 0.02 -15.82 2.46
CA LYS A 189 1.11 -16.70 2.94
C LYS A 189 1.75 -17.51 1.81
N SER A 190 1.04 -17.73 0.71
CA SER A 190 1.51 -18.48 -0.45
C SER A 190 2.25 -17.63 -1.50
N ILE A 191 2.33 -16.30 -1.32
CA ILE A 191 3.05 -15.41 -2.24
C ILE A 191 4.55 -15.76 -2.16
N PRO A 192 5.17 -16.22 -3.26
CA PRO A 192 6.60 -16.53 -3.28
C PRO A 192 7.42 -15.27 -3.06
N MET A 193 8.52 -15.40 -2.30
CA MET A 193 9.46 -14.29 -2.10
C MET A 193 10.10 -13.79 -3.40
N THR A 194 10.10 -14.58 -4.47
CA THR A 194 10.54 -14.12 -5.80
C THR A 194 9.67 -12.99 -6.35
N VAL A 195 8.38 -12.94 -6.01
CA VAL A 195 7.49 -11.83 -6.40
C VAL A 195 7.90 -10.55 -5.67
N VAL A 196 8.18 -10.66 -4.36
CA VAL A 196 8.67 -9.55 -3.53
C VAL A 196 10.02 -9.04 -4.04
N GLN A 197 10.97 -9.93 -4.29
CA GLN A 197 12.30 -9.58 -4.79
C GLN A 197 12.21 -8.88 -6.15
N THR A 198 11.45 -9.44 -7.10
CA THR A 198 11.24 -8.83 -8.43
C THR A 198 10.65 -7.42 -8.32
N LEU A 199 9.72 -7.22 -7.37
CA LEU A 199 9.12 -5.92 -7.13
C LEU A 199 10.14 -4.93 -6.56
N LEU A 200 10.89 -5.31 -5.53
CA LEU A 200 11.93 -4.47 -4.94
C LEU A 200 13.02 -4.13 -5.96
N ASP A 201 13.49 -5.10 -6.76
CA ASP A 201 14.46 -4.89 -7.83
C ASP A 201 13.95 -3.93 -8.92
N SER A 202 12.62 -3.82 -9.08
CA SER A 202 12.00 -2.90 -10.03
C SER A 202 11.90 -1.47 -9.52
N MET A 203 12.01 -1.23 -8.21
CA MET A 203 11.71 0.06 -7.59
C MET A 203 12.61 1.19 -8.05
N SER A 204 13.92 0.97 -8.16
CA SER A 204 14.85 2.00 -8.69
C SER A 204 14.44 2.45 -10.10
N ARG A 205 13.99 1.52 -10.94
CA ARG A 205 13.51 1.84 -12.30
C ARG A 205 12.19 2.62 -12.29
N ARG A 206 11.30 2.32 -11.33
CA ARG A 206 10.02 3.05 -11.16
C ARG A 206 10.27 4.47 -10.68
N CYS A 207 11.16 4.64 -9.70
CA CYS A 207 11.56 5.94 -9.20
C CYS A 207 12.19 6.78 -10.32
N GLN A 208 13.12 6.20 -11.08
CA GLN A 208 13.70 6.88 -12.25
C GLN A 208 12.63 7.26 -13.28
N ALA A 209 11.65 6.40 -13.55
CA ALA A 209 10.56 6.73 -14.48
C ALA A 209 9.71 7.91 -13.99
N VAL A 210 9.48 8.04 -12.68
CA VAL A 210 8.79 9.21 -12.09
C VAL A 210 9.64 10.47 -12.19
N ILE A 211 10.96 10.35 -11.97
CA ILE A 211 11.91 11.46 -12.12
C ILE A 211 11.93 11.95 -13.58
N ASP A 212 12.08 11.03 -14.54
CA ASP A 212 12.08 11.33 -15.98
C ASP A 212 10.75 11.93 -16.43
N ALA A 213 9.65 11.47 -15.83
CA ALA A 213 8.31 12.01 -16.05
C ALA A 213 8.05 13.30 -15.27
N LYS A 214 9.01 13.86 -14.53
CA LYS A 214 8.83 15.08 -13.71
C LYS A 214 7.62 15.01 -12.77
N GLY A 215 7.36 13.84 -12.19
CA GLY A 215 6.23 13.61 -11.30
C GLY A 215 4.91 13.24 -11.98
N TYR A 216 4.83 13.23 -13.32
CA TYR A 216 3.63 12.77 -14.02
C TYR A 216 3.43 11.24 -13.92
N PRO A 217 2.19 10.73 -14.07
CA PRO A 217 1.90 9.30 -14.07
C PRO A 217 2.77 8.50 -15.02
N THR A 218 3.21 7.33 -14.57
CA THR A 218 4.06 6.44 -15.35
C THR A 218 3.25 5.25 -15.89
N LYS A 219 3.93 4.34 -16.61
CA LYS A 219 3.32 3.09 -17.10
C LYS A 219 3.14 2.02 -16.00
N TYR A 220 3.69 2.27 -14.81
CA TYR A 220 3.72 1.33 -13.68
C TYR A 220 2.46 1.41 -12.83
#